data_AF-A0A6P7TXD0-F1
#
_entry.id   AF-A0A6P7TXD0-F1
#
_cell.length_a   1.000
_cell.length_b   1.000
_cell.length_c   1.000
_cell.angle_alpha   90.00
_cell.angle_beta   90.00
_cell.angle_gamma   90.00
#
_symmetry.space_group_name_H-M   'P 1'
#
loop_
_entity.id
_entity.type
_entity.pdbx_description
1 polymer ?
#
loop_
_entity_poly.entity_id
_entity_poly.type
_entity_poly.pdbx_seq_one_letter_code
_entity_poly.pdbx_strand_id
1 'polypeptide(L)'
;MNDFIFQLNELIVRLQGKEKLVHNLFRQVKAFQKKLDLWIAQIAESNYAHFPCLQEQPRISSINREFFVSELKGIQEEFSRKFKDSRACEDQLNTFSMPFVVDPTDAPFELQMELNEL
;
A
#
# COMPACT_ATOMS: atom_id res chain seq x y z
N MET A 1 5.23 -17.16 7.84
CA MET A 1 5.56 -15.96 8.66
C MET A 1 6.79 -15.23 8.13
N ASN A 2 7.91 -15.93 7.88
CA ASN A 2 9.15 -15.32 7.35
C ASN A 2 8.99 -14.60 6.00
N ASP A 3 8.25 -15.18 5.05
CA ASP A 3 7.98 -14.54 3.75
C ASP A 3 7.29 -13.18 3.88
N PHE A 4 6.32 -13.10 4.79
CA PHE A 4 5.57 -11.88 5.02
C PHE A 4 6.41 -10.80 5.71
N ILE A 5 7.22 -11.21 6.70
CA ILE A 5 8.20 -10.33 7.35
C ILE A 5 9.19 -9.79 6.30
N PHE A 6 9.63 -10.62 5.36
CA PHE A 6 10.47 -10.20 4.25
C PHE A 6 9.77 -9.15 3.35
N GLN A 7 8.51 -9.38 2.96
CA GLN A 7 7.73 -8.42 2.17
C GLN A 7 7.52 -7.08 2.91
N LEU A 8 7.30 -7.11 4.22
CA LEU A 8 7.20 -5.89 5.05
C LEU A 8 8.53 -5.14 5.12
N ASN A 9 9.64 -5.86 5.32
CA ASN A 9 10.97 -5.25 5.37
C ASN A 9 11.33 -4.60 4.03
N GLU A 10 11.02 -5.26 2.91
CA GLU A 10 11.15 -4.70 1.57
C GLU A 10 10.37 -3.39 1.41
N LEU A 11 9.12 -3.34 1.89
CA LEU A 11 8.34 -2.11 1.90
C LEU A 11 9.01 -1.03 2.77
N ILE A 12 9.43 -1.36 3.99
CA ILE A 12 10.06 -0.41 4.91
C ILE A 12 11.34 0.17 4.29
N VAL A 13 12.20 -0.65 3.69
CA VAL A 13 13.41 -0.19 2.98
C VAL A 13 13.03 0.73 1.82
N ARG A 14 11.98 0.39 1.05
CA ARG A 14 11.48 1.26 -0.01
C ARG A 14 10.93 2.58 0.55
N LEU A 15 10.33 2.60 1.74
CA LEU A 15 9.81 3.83 2.33
C LEU A 15 10.91 4.71 2.95
N GLN A 16 12.04 4.12 3.38
CA GLN A 16 13.16 4.81 4.02
C GLN A 16 14.16 5.48 3.05
N GLY A 17 13.98 5.33 1.73
CA GLY A 17 14.87 5.95 0.74
C GLY A 17 14.86 7.48 0.84
N LYS A 18 16.06 8.08 0.98
CA LYS A 18 16.29 9.49 1.35
C LYS A 18 15.71 10.56 0.38
N GLU A 19 15.22 10.18 -0.79
CA GLU A 19 14.73 11.11 -1.82
C GLU A 19 13.47 10.56 -2.52
N LYS A 20 12.39 10.34 -1.77
CA LYS A 20 11.12 9.94 -2.36
C LYS A 20 10.06 11.01 -2.14
N LEU A 21 9.59 11.58 -3.24
CA LEU A 21 8.43 12.46 -3.25
C LEU A 21 7.27 11.79 -2.51
N VAL A 22 6.53 12.55 -1.71
CA VAL A 22 5.45 12.04 -0.85
C VAL A 22 4.43 11.23 -1.66
N HIS A 23 4.13 11.65 -2.89
CA HIS A 23 3.25 10.92 -3.82
C HIS A 23 3.79 9.52 -4.17
N ASN A 24 5.10 9.36 -4.33
CA ASN A 24 5.73 8.07 -4.65
C ASN A 24 5.69 7.13 -3.45
N LEU A 25 5.94 7.64 -2.24
CA LEU A 25 5.79 6.87 -1.01
C LEU A 25 4.35 6.39 -0.84
N PHE A 26 3.39 7.28 -1.08
CA PHE A 26 1.98 6.97 -0.98
C PHE A 26 1.53 5.91 -2.00
N ARG A 27 1.98 6.00 -3.26
CA ARG A 27 1.75 4.99 -4.29
C ARG A 27 2.27 3.61 -3.87
N GLN A 28 3.44 3.54 -3.23
CA GLN A 28 4.01 2.27 -2.75
C GLN A 28 3.17 1.66 -1.62
N VAL A 29 2.69 2.49 -0.70
CA VAL A 29 1.78 2.05 0.39
C VAL A 29 0.48 1.51 -0.19
N LYS A 30 -0.17 2.22 -1.12
CA LYS A 30 -1.40 1.76 -1.79
C LYS A 30 -1.20 0.45 -2.54
N ALA A 31 -0.09 0.34 -3.26
CA ALA A 31 0.25 -0.90 -3.96
C ALA A 31 0.42 -2.08 -2.98
N PHE A 32 1.01 -1.83 -1.81
CA PHE A 32 1.14 -2.84 -0.77
C PHE A 32 -0.21 -3.21 -0.14
N GLN A 33 -1.10 -2.24 0.12
CA GLN A 33 -2.46 -2.52 0.59
C GLN A 33 -3.24 -3.40 -0.39
N LYS A 34 -3.11 -3.17 -1.71
CA LYS A 34 -3.73 -4.05 -2.73
C LYS A 34 -3.14 -5.46 -2.71
N LYS A 35 -1.84 -5.60 -2.42
CA LYS A 35 -1.21 -6.92 -2.24
C LYS A 35 -1.75 -7.64 -1.01
N LEU A 36 -1.96 -6.91 0.10
CA LEU A 36 -2.57 -7.47 1.32
C LEU A 36 -3.96 -8.02 1.02
N ASP A 37 -4.81 -7.27 0.32
CA ASP A 37 -6.15 -7.73 -0.08
C ASP A 37 -6.09 -9.00 -0.94
N LEU A 38 -5.17 -9.02 -1.92
CA LEU A 38 -4.94 -10.20 -2.78
C LEU A 38 -4.50 -11.42 -1.96
N TRP A 39 -3.52 -11.26 -1.06
CA TRP A 39 -3.01 -12.35 -0.24
C TRP A 39 -4.07 -12.87 0.73
N ILE A 40 -4.91 -12.01 1.30
CA ILE A 40 -6.04 -12.40 2.13
C ILE A 40 -6.98 -13.33 1.35
N ALA A 41 -7.38 -12.94 0.14
CA ALA A 41 -8.26 -13.74 -0.71
C ALA A 41 -7.62 -15.08 -1.09
N GLN A 42 -6.37 -15.05 -1.56
CA GLN A 42 -5.64 -16.24 -1.98
C GLN A 42 -5.44 -17.24 -0.83
N ILE A 43 -5.02 -16.76 0.35
CA ILE A 43 -4.82 -17.64 1.51
C ILE A 43 -6.15 -18.26 1.95
N ALA A 44 -7.26 -17.52 1.91
CA ALA A 44 -8.58 -18.05 2.21
C ALA A 44 -8.95 -19.23 1.28
N GLU A 45 -8.56 -19.16 0.01
CA GLU A 45 -8.75 -20.18 -1.02
C GLU A 45 -7.65 -21.26 -1.05
N SER A 46 -6.76 -21.30 -0.05
CA SER A 46 -5.61 -22.22 0.02
C SER A 46 -4.60 -22.04 -1.12
N ASN A 47 -4.49 -20.84 -1.67
CA ASN A 47 -3.47 -20.46 -2.63
C ASN A 47 -2.32 -19.73 -1.91
N TYR A 48 -1.12 -20.33 -1.97
CA TYR A 48 0.08 -19.85 -1.28
C TYR A 48 1.20 -19.43 -2.23
N ALA A 49 0.90 -19.15 -3.50
CA ALA A 49 1.89 -18.93 -4.56
C ALA A 49 2.93 -17.82 -4.27
N HIS A 50 2.62 -16.88 -3.38
CA HIS A 50 3.51 -15.78 -2.98
C HIS A 50 4.18 -15.98 -1.62
N PHE A 51 3.95 -17.13 -0.97
CA PHE A 51 4.52 -17.49 0.32
C PHE A 51 5.22 -18.86 0.21
N PRO A 52 6.42 -18.92 -0.40
CA PRO A 52 7.15 -20.18 -0.61
C PRO A 52 7.34 -21.01 0.66
N CYS A 53 7.65 -20.38 1.80
CA CYS A 53 7.79 -21.09 3.07
C CYS A 53 6.45 -21.68 3.57
N LEU A 54 5.32 -21.07 3.24
CA LEU A 54 3.99 -21.64 3.51
C LEU A 54 3.68 -22.78 2.53
N GLN A 55 4.03 -22.62 1.27
CA GLN A 55 3.77 -23.60 0.22
C GLN A 55 4.52 -24.93 0.45
N GLU A 56 5.68 -24.88 1.10
CA GLU A 56 6.48 -26.06 1.46
C GLU A 56 5.92 -26.84 2.66
N GLN A 57 4.91 -26.32 3.38
CA GLN A 57 4.34 -27.01 4.53
C GLN A 57 3.41 -28.15 4.09
N PRO A 58 3.61 -29.40 4.58
CA PRO A 58 2.95 -30.59 4.07
C PRO A 58 1.43 -30.67 4.32
N ARG A 59 0.84 -29.72 5.06
CA ARG A 59 -0.60 -29.41 5.15
C ARG A 59 -0.80 -28.20 6.08
N ILE A 60 -1.43 -27.14 5.58
CA ILE A 60 -1.89 -26.02 6.41
C ILE A 60 -3.32 -26.33 6.87
N SER A 61 -3.57 -26.34 8.17
CA SER A 61 -4.91 -26.55 8.73
C SER A 61 -5.80 -25.32 8.47
N SER A 62 -7.13 -25.52 8.47
CA SER A 62 -8.08 -24.40 8.36
C SER A 62 -7.90 -23.36 9.47
N ILE A 63 -7.62 -23.81 10.71
CA ILE A 63 -7.34 -22.92 11.85
C ILE A 63 -6.10 -22.05 11.58
N ASN A 64 -5.02 -22.65 11.07
CA ASN A 64 -3.81 -21.89 10.75
C ASN A 64 -4.06 -20.87 9.64
N ARG A 65 -4.85 -21.24 8.64
CA ARG A 65 -5.24 -20.35 7.54
C ARG A 65 -6.09 -19.17 8.02
N GLU A 66 -7.11 -19.42 8.84
CA GLU A 66 -7.96 -18.38 9.44
C GLU A 66 -7.12 -17.41 10.28
N PHE A 67 -6.17 -17.95 11.05
CA PHE A 67 -5.21 -17.13 11.79
C PHE A 67 -4.39 -16.23 10.86
N PHE A 68 -3.80 -16.76 9.78
CA PHE A 68 -3.05 -15.94 8.81
C PHE A 68 -3.92 -14.86 8.16
N VAL A 69 -5.15 -15.19 7.78
CA VAL A 69 -6.10 -14.21 7.22
C VAL A 69 -6.41 -13.11 8.23
N SER A 70 -6.63 -13.47 9.50
CA SER A 70 -6.88 -12.51 10.58
C SER A 70 -5.70 -11.57 10.79
N GLU A 71 -4.47 -12.10 10.84
CA GLU A 71 -3.25 -11.29 10.97
C GLU A 71 -3.10 -10.30 9.81
N LEU A 72 -3.30 -10.75 8.57
CA LEU A 72 -3.21 -9.88 7.40
C LEU A 72 -4.30 -8.78 7.40
N LYS A 73 -5.51 -9.10 7.84
CA LYS A 73 -6.58 -8.11 8.02
C LYS A 73 -6.22 -7.06 9.07
N GLY A 74 -5.70 -7.48 10.22
CA GLY A 74 -5.23 -6.55 11.24
C GLY A 74 -4.15 -5.60 10.71
N ILE A 75 -3.24 -6.11 9.88
CA ILE A 75 -2.23 -5.26 9.24
C ILE A 75 -2.85 -4.30 8.22
N GLN A 76 -3.80 -4.75 7.42
CA GLN A 76 -4.52 -3.89 6.46
C GLN A 76 -5.26 -2.75 7.18
N GLU A 77 -5.84 -3.03 8.36
CA GLU A 77 -6.48 -2.04 9.22
C GLU A 77 -5.47 -1.03 9.80
N GLU A 78 -4.31 -1.51 10.26
CA GLU A 78 -3.19 -0.67 10.72
C GLU A 78 -2.72 0.30 9.63
N PHE A 79 -2.52 -0.19 8.39
CA PHE A 79 -2.21 0.66 7.24
C PHE A 79 -3.32 1.67 6.99
N SER A 80 -4.57 1.22 6.97
CA SER A 80 -5.72 2.10 6.73
C SER A 80 -5.87 3.19 7.78
N ARG A 81 -5.51 2.91 9.04
CA ARG A 81 -5.52 3.88 10.14
C ARG A 81 -4.35 4.84 10.05
N LYS A 82 -3.12 4.35 9.86
CA LYS A 82 -1.90 5.17 9.80
C LYS A 82 -1.86 6.08 8.59
N PHE A 83 -2.44 5.67 7.47
CA PHE A 83 -2.50 6.45 6.23
C PHE A 83 -3.90 7.05 5.98
N LYS A 84 -4.66 7.29 7.06
CA LYS A 84 -6.01 7.85 6.94
C LYS A 84 -6.00 9.29 6.47
N ASP A 85 -5.12 10.11 7.05
CA ASP A 85 -5.06 11.55 6.77
C ASP A 85 -4.28 11.87 5.50
N SER A 86 -3.39 10.96 5.08
CA SER A 86 -2.69 11.07 3.81
C SER A 86 -3.57 10.83 2.58
N ARG A 87 -4.82 10.35 2.76
CA ARG A 87 -5.84 10.35 1.69
C ARG A 87 -6.32 11.76 1.32
N ALA A 88 -6.48 12.66 2.29
CA ALA A 88 -6.81 14.06 2.00
C ALA A 88 -5.64 14.76 1.28
N CYS A 89 -4.42 14.36 1.60
CA CYS A 89 -3.20 14.80 0.91
C CYS A 89 -3.06 14.15 -0.48
N GLU A 90 -3.60 12.94 -0.69
CA GLU A 90 -3.62 12.24 -1.99
C GLU A 90 -4.50 12.97 -3.03
N ASP A 91 -5.64 13.54 -2.64
CA ASP A 91 -6.48 14.34 -3.56
C ASP A 91 -5.77 15.61 -4.02
N GLN A 92 -5.04 16.26 -3.11
CA GLN A 92 -4.19 17.41 -3.43
C GLN A 92 -2.98 16.98 -4.29
N LEU A 93 -2.31 15.87 -3.95
CA LEU A 93 -1.13 15.38 -4.68
C LEU A 93 -1.47 14.75 -6.05
N ASN A 94 -2.67 14.19 -6.25
CA ASN A 94 -3.15 13.74 -7.56
C ASN A 94 -3.39 14.93 -8.49
N THR A 95 -3.85 16.07 -7.96
CA THR A 95 -3.91 17.35 -8.69
C THR A 95 -2.51 17.76 -9.16
N PHE A 96 -1.48 17.58 -8.31
CA PHE A 96 -0.07 17.82 -8.66
C PHE A 96 0.60 16.72 -9.49
N SER A 97 0.04 15.52 -9.58
CA SER A 97 0.63 14.41 -10.35
C SER A 97 0.31 14.49 -11.84
N MET A 98 -0.55 15.44 -12.24
CA MET A 98 -0.85 15.79 -13.63
C MET A 98 -0.80 17.31 -13.85
N PRO A 99 0.35 17.98 -13.62
CA PRO A 99 0.44 19.43 -13.76
C PRO A 99 0.19 19.90 -15.21
N PHE A 100 0.36 19.01 -16.19
CA PHE A 100 0.10 19.30 -17.61
C PHE A 100 -1.35 19.01 -18.08
N VAL A 101 -2.24 18.54 -17.21
CA VAL A 101 -3.63 18.19 -17.56
C VAL A 101 -4.65 19.07 -16.85
N VAL A 102 -4.24 19.75 -15.78
CA VAL A 102 -5.10 20.63 -14.98
C VAL A 102 -4.84 22.08 -15.39
N ASP A 103 -5.85 22.76 -15.91
CA ASP A 103 -5.79 24.22 -16.08
C ASP A 103 -5.64 24.85 -14.69
N PRO A 104 -4.62 25.69 -14.42
CA PRO A 104 -4.47 26.38 -13.15
C PRO A 104 -5.73 27.12 -12.69
N THR A 105 -6.62 27.53 -13.60
CA THR A 105 -7.89 28.17 -13.24
C THR A 105 -8.93 27.23 -12.63
N ASP A 106 -8.82 25.92 -12.90
CA ASP A 106 -9.74 24.89 -12.42
C ASP A 106 -9.28 24.26 -11.08
N ALA A 107 -8.07 24.60 -10.62
CA ALA A 107 -7.52 24.14 -9.34
C ALA A 107 -8.00 25.00 -8.15
N PRO A 108 -7.98 24.46 -6.92
CA PRO A 108 -8.23 25.24 -5.69
C PRO A 108 -7.32 26.48 -5.62
N PHE A 109 -7.87 27.61 -5.15
CA PHE A 109 -7.20 28.92 -5.19
C PHE A 109 -5.81 28.90 -4.55
N GLU A 110 -5.62 28.11 -3.49
CA GLU A 110 -4.35 28.00 -2.77
C GLU A 110 -3.25 27.30 -3.59
N LEU A 111 -3.60 26.55 -4.63
CA LEU A 111 -2.68 25.71 -5.41
C LEU A 111 -2.42 26.25 -6.83
N GLN A 112 -3.15 27.28 -7.27
CA GLN A 112 -3.05 27.81 -8.65
C GLN A 112 -1.67 28.40 -8.95
N MET A 113 -1.01 29.01 -7.97
CA MET A 113 0.31 29.61 -8.15
C MET A 113 1.41 28.55 -8.19
N GLU A 114 1.32 27.52 -7.36
CA GLU A 114 2.30 26.43 -7.31
C GLU A 114 2.29 25.57 -8.58
N LEU A 115 1.13 25.44 -9.25
CA LEU A 115 1.01 24.75 -10.53
C LEU A 115 1.71 25.46 -11.70
N ASN A 116 1.87 26.79 -11.63
CA ASN A 116 2.57 27.57 -12.67
C ASN A 116 4.11 27.51 -12.54
N GLU A 117 4.61 27.04 -11.39
CA GLU A 117 6.05 26.97 -11.09
C GLU A 117 6.66 25.57 -11.29
N LEU A 118 5.85 24.57 -11.67
CA LEU A 118 6.25 23.20 -12.02
C LEU A 118 6.59 23.05 -13.51
#